data_AF-A0A927FS98-F1
#
_entry.id   AF-A0A927FS98-F1
#
_cell.length_a   1.000
_cell.length_b   1.000
_cell.length_c   1.000
_cell.angle_alpha   90.00
_cell.angle_beta   90.00
_cell.angle_gamma   90.00
#
_symmetry.space_group_name_H-M   'P 1'
#
loop_
_entity.id
_entity.type
_entity.pdbx_description
1 polymer ?
#
loop_
_entity_poly.entity_id
_entity_poly.type
_entity_poly.pdbx_seq_one_letter_code
_entity_poly.pdbx_strand_id
1 'polypeptide(L)'
;MTAIRMAVFVDEQNVDPAREIDALDDDPTTVHVLASADDGTPLGTARLLAPHHEGDPAHIGRVAVTAAARGLGVGAALMTALEDEALARFGIVRDGVRTVAVELSAQEQALGFYERLGYVARPERYLDENIWHRDAVKIVTS
;
A
#
# COMPACT_ATOMS: atom_id res chain seq x y z
N MET A 1 12.09 -6.34 5.79
CA MET A 1 10.71 -5.87 5.52
C MET A 1 9.70 -6.74 6.24
N THR A 2 9.79 -8.07 6.13
CA THR A 2 8.95 -9.04 6.86
C THR A 2 8.84 -8.76 8.36
N ALA A 3 9.93 -8.44 9.06
CA ALA A 3 9.87 -8.14 10.50
C ALA A 3 8.90 -7.00 10.88
N ILE A 4 8.79 -5.95 10.06
CA ILE A 4 7.83 -4.86 10.30
C ILE A 4 6.40 -5.36 10.11
N ARG A 5 6.16 -6.13 9.05
CA ARG A 5 4.85 -6.71 8.73
C ARG A 5 4.38 -7.66 9.82
N MET A 6 5.26 -8.54 10.31
CA MET A 6 4.94 -9.43 11.43
C MET A 6 4.57 -8.64 12.69
N ALA A 7 5.37 -7.63 13.05
CA ALA A 7 5.09 -6.83 14.23
C ALA A 7 3.75 -6.05 14.15
N VAL A 8 3.39 -5.55 12.97
CA VAL A 8 2.18 -4.74 12.79
C VAL A 8 0.93 -5.60 12.54
N PHE A 9 0.99 -6.56 11.63
CA PHE A 9 -0.18 -7.32 11.24
C PHE A 9 -0.41 -8.52 12.16
N VAL A 10 0.63 -9.25 12.51
CA VAL A 10 0.51 -10.45 13.34
C VAL A 10 0.46 -10.08 14.82
N ASP A 11 1.52 -9.45 15.34
CA ASP A 11 1.64 -9.23 16.79
C ASP A 11 0.65 -8.19 17.32
N GLU A 12 0.38 -7.13 16.54
CA GLU A 12 -0.53 -6.05 16.96
C GLU A 12 -1.98 -6.28 16.50
N GLN A 13 -2.19 -6.68 15.23
CA GLN A 13 -3.54 -6.80 14.67
C GLN A 13 -4.10 -8.23 14.71
N ASN A 14 -3.34 -9.21 15.20
CA ASN A 14 -3.75 -10.61 15.33
C ASN A 14 -4.15 -11.27 13.99
N VAL A 15 -3.52 -10.86 12.89
CA VAL A 15 -3.60 -11.56 11.60
C VAL A 15 -2.86 -12.89 11.69
N ASP A 16 -3.39 -13.94 11.05
CA ASP A 16 -2.72 -15.25 11.03
C ASP A 16 -1.31 -15.14 10.39
N PRO A 17 -0.23 -15.49 11.12
CA PRO A 17 1.12 -15.46 10.58
C PRO A 17 1.29 -16.25 9.26
N ALA A 18 0.53 -17.33 9.07
CA ALA A 18 0.58 -18.14 7.86
C ALA A 18 -0.02 -17.44 6.63
N ARG A 19 -0.79 -16.36 6.83
CA ARG A 19 -1.44 -15.58 5.76
C ARG A 19 -0.75 -14.26 5.48
N GLU A 20 0.18 -13.84 6.33
CA GLU A 20 0.88 -12.57 6.17
C GLU A 20 1.82 -12.57 4.95
N ILE A 21 2.56 -13.67 4.75
CA ILE A 21 3.48 -13.83 3.62
C ILE A 21 2.79 -14.66 2.55
N ASP A 22 2.70 -14.11 1.34
CA ASP A 22 2.01 -14.72 0.21
C ASP A 22 2.95 -14.93 -0.98
N ALA A 23 2.52 -15.70 -1.98
CA ALA A 23 3.33 -16.02 -3.16
C ALA A 23 3.69 -14.79 -4.01
N LEU A 24 2.98 -13.67 -3.85
CA LEU A 24 3.26 -12.44 -4.59
C LEU A 24 4.44 -11.67 -3.98
N ASP A 25 4.85 -11.99 -2.75
CA ASP A 25 6.03 -11.37 -2.14
C ASP A 25 7.32 -11.67 -2.90
N ASP A 26 7.43 -12.86 -3.50
CA ASP A 26 8.60 -13.30 -4.28
C ASP A 26 8.41 -13.12 -5.80
N ASP A 27 7.30 -12.55 -6.24
CA ASP A 27 7.07 -12.31 -7.66
C ASP A 27 8.03 -11.22 -8.18
N PRO A 28 8.74 -11.43 -9.30
CA PRO A 28 9.73 -10.49 -9.81
C PRO A 28 9.14 -9.15 -10.29
N THR A 29 7.83 -9.08 -10.49
CA THR A 29 7.11 -7.85 -10.85
C THR A 29 6.70 -7.02 -9.62
N THR A 30 6.74 -7.63 -8.43
CA THR A 30 6.40 -6.98 -7.17
C THR A 30 7.46 -5.96 -6.79
N VAL A 31 7.02 -4.77 -6.42
CA VAL A 31 7.88 -3.73 -5.83
C VAL A 31 7.64 -3.67 -4.34
N HIS A 32 8.74 -3.70 -3.58
CA HIS A 32 8.73 -3.53 -2.14
C HIS A 32 9.45 -2.23 -1.79
N VAL A 33 8.81 -1.35 -1.02
CA VAL A 33 9.41 -0.11 -0.52
C VAL A 33 9.63 -0.21 0.98
N LEU A 34 10.85 0.11 1.43
CA LEU A 34 11.23 0.21 2.82
C LEU A 34 11.53 1.68 3.15
N ALA A 35 10.87 2.20 4.18
CA ALA A 35 11.24 3.47 4.79
C ALA A 35 12.20 3.20 5.95
N SER A 36 13.33 3.90 5.96
CA SER A 36 14.33 3.82 7.03
C SER A 36 14.69 5.21 7.54
N ALA A 37 15.10 5.29 8.79
CA ALA A 37 15.76 6.47 9.34
C ALA A 37 17.16 6.63 8.72
N ASP A 38 17.79 7.79 8.95
CA ASP A 38 19.14 8.11 8.44
C ASP A 38 20.21 7.11 8.92
N ASP A 39 20.01 6.52 10.10
CA ASP A 39 20.90 5.47 10.65
C ASP A 39 20.63 4.06 10.10
N GLY A 40 19.69 3.94 9.16
CA GLY A 40 19.27 2.68 8.53
C GLY A 40 18.18 1.92 9.29
N THR A 41 17.70 2.42 10.42
CA THR A 41 16.63 1.76 11.20
C THR A 41 15.34 1.68 10.38
N PRO A 42 14.74 0.49 10.19
CA PRO A 42 13.52 0.34 9.41
C PRO A 42 12.30 0.88 10.17
N LEU A 43 11.57 1.79 9.54
CA LEU A 43 10.41 2.50 10.11
C LEU A 43 9.07 2.05 9.52
N GLY A 44 9.07 1.59 8.28
CA GLY A 44 7.86 1.14 7.62
C GLY A 44 8.14 0.43 6.31
N THR A 45 7.12 -0.22 5.77
CA THR A 45 7.18 -0.97 4.52
C THR A 45 5.85 -0.91 3.81
N ALA A 46 5.88 -1.06 2.48
CA ALA A 46 4.70 -1.21 1.65
C ALA A 46 5.05 -1.97 0.37
N ARG A 47 4.04 -2.49 -0.32
CA ARG A 47 4.17 -3.29 -1.54
C ARG A 47 3.30 -2.72 -2.65
N LEU A 48 3.80 -2.73 -3.88
CA LEU A 48 3.06 -2.46 -5.10
C LEU A 48 3.07 -3.71 -5.98
N LEU A 49 1.88 -4.12 -6.40
CA LEU A 49 1.66 -5.20 -7.37
C LEU A 49 1.28 -4.60 -8.72
N ALA A 50 1.78 -5.23 -9.78
CA ALA A 50 1.45 -4.83 -11.14
C ALA A 50 -0.05 -5.00 -11.45
N PRO A 51 -0.63 -4.15 -12.32
CA PRO A 51 -1.96 -4.38 -12.87
C PRO A 51 -2.06 -5.75 -13.56
N HIS A 52 -3.24 -6.37 -13.52
CA HIS A 52 -3.48 -7.61 -14.26
C HIS A 52 -3.44 -7.39 -15.78
N HIS A 53 -4.00 -6.28 -16.25
CA HIS A 53 -3.92 -5.82 -17.64
C HIS A 53 -3.61 -4.32 -17.71
N GLU A 54 -3.14 -3.86 -18.88
CA GLU A 54 -2.95 -2.43 -19.12
C GLU A 54 -4.27 -1.66 -18.92
N GLY A 55 -4.25 -0.66 -18.05
CA GLY A 55 -5.41 0.15 -17.71
C GLY A 55 -6.15 -0.31 -16.46
N ASP A 56 -5.88 -1.52 -15.95
CA ASP A 56 -6.33 -1.93 -14.62
C ASP A 56 -5.56 -1.13 -13.54
N PRO A 57 -6.13 -0.97 -12.33
CA PRO A 57 -5.40 -0.36 -11.22
C PRO A 57 -4.19 -1.20 -10.81
N ALA A 58 -3.08 -0.54 -10.48
CA ALA A 58 -2.01 -1.16 -9.74
C ALA A 58 -2.41 -1.27 -8.26
N HIS A 59 -2.01 -2.33 -7.57
CA HIS A 59 -2.47 -2.58 -6.20
C HIS A 59 -1.40 -2.26 -5.16
N ILE A 60 -1.69 -1.34 -4.24
CA ILE A 60 -0.86 -1.08 -3.06
C ILE A 60 -1.38 -1.90 -1.88
N GLY A 61 -0.49 -2.61 -1.22
CA GLY A 61 -0.80 -3.39 -0.03
C GLY A 61 0.36 -3.45 0.96
N ARG A 62 0.16 -4.20 2.04
CA ARG A 62 1.17 -4.44 3.09
C ARG A 62 1.78 -3.15 3.65
N VAL A 63 1.00 -2.07 3.70
CA VAL A 63 1.42 -0.78 4.26
C VAL A 63 1.48 -0.91 5.79
N ALA A 64 2.69 -1.01 6.32
CA ALA A 64 2.94 -1.19 7.75
C ALA A 64 3.95 -0.14 8.23
N VAL A 65 3.60 0.57 9.31
CA VAL A 65 4.46 1.56 9.96
C VAL A 65 4.62 1.14 11.42
N THR A 66 5.87 1.08 11.89
CA THR A 66 6.17 0.71 13.27
C THR A 66 5.50 1.67 14.24
N ALA A 67 5.13 1.20 15.42
CA ALA A 67 4.45 2.03 16.43
C ALA A 67 5.25 3.31 16.76
N ALA A 68 6.59 3.21 16.83
CA ALA A 68 7.47 4.33 17.11
C ALA A 68 7.53 5.39 15.99
N ALA A 69 7.15 5.03 14.76
CA ALA A 69 7.22 5.89 13.58
C ALA A 69 5.86 6.48 13.17
N ARG A 70 4.77 6.13 13.87
CA ARG A 70 3.44 6.66 13.59
C ARG A 70 3.37 8.16 13.89
N GLY A 71 2.65 8.90 13.06
CA GLY A 71 2.54 10.35 13.16
C GLY A 71 3.74 11.14 12.63
N LEU A 72 4.82 10.46 12.19
CA LEU A 72 6.02 11.10 11.63
C LEU A 72 5.97 11.25 10.09
N GLY A 73 4.84 11.01 9.46
CA GLY A 73 4.68 11.10 8.00
C GLY A 73 5.20 9.90 7.20
N VAL A 74 5.77 8.87 7.85
CA VAL A 74 6.32 7.67 7.18
C VAL A 74 5.31 6.99 6.27
N GLY A 75 4.06 6.82 6.71
CA GLY A 75 3.01 6.22 5.89
C GLY A 75 2.74 7.01 4.61
N ALA A 76 2.71 8.34 4.69
CA ALA A 76 2.50 9.19 3.50
C ALA A 76 3.69 9.08 2.53
N ALA A 77 4.92 9.07 3.05
CA ALA A 77 6.12 8.90 2.24
C ALA A 77 6.15 7.55 1.50
N LEU A 78 5.74 6.46 2.17
CA LEU A 78 5.59 5.14 1.54
C LEU A 78 4.57 5.17 0.39
N MET A 79 3.42 5.81 0.61
CA MET A 79 2.39 5.92 -0.42
C MET A 79 2.87 6.72 -1.62
N THR A 80 3.49 7.89 -1.41
CA THR A 80 4.06 8.69 -2.51
C THR A 80 5.09 7.89 -3.32
N ALA A 81 6.00 7.18 -2.67
CA ALA A 81 7.00 6.38 -3.37
C ALA A 81 6.38 5.29 -4.24
N LEU A 82 5.32 4.63 -3.78
CA LEU A 82 4.62 3.61 -4.57
C LEU A 82 3.74 4.21 -5.66
N GLU A 83 3.12 5.37 -5.43
CA GLU A 83 2.35 6.12 -6.44
C GLU A 83 3.27 6.55 -7.60
N ASP A 84 4.46 7.07 -7.29
CA ASP A 84 5.48 7.44 -8.27
C ASP A 84 5.96 6.21 -9.07
N GLU A 85 6.19 5.09 -8.39
CA GLU A 85 6.61 3.85 -9.05
C GLU A 85 5.51 3.29 -9.98
N ALA A 86 4.25 3.33 -9.52
CA ALA A 86 3.10 2.91 -10.31
C ALA A 86 2.97 3.78 -11.56
N LEU A 87 3.13 5.09 -11.43
CA LEU A 87 3.07 6.02 -12.55
C LEU A 87 4.24 5.81 -13.53
N ALA A 88 5.45 5.59 -13.02
CA ALA A 88 6.63 5.36 -13.84
C ALA A 88 6.52 4.08 -14.68
N ARG A 89 6.04 2.98 -14.07
CA ARG A 89 5.97 1.65 -14.70
C ARG A 89 4.71 1.42 -15.53
N PHE A 90 3.56 1.87 -15.04
CA PHE A 90 2.25 1.48 -15.58
C PHE A 90 1.42 2.67 -16.06
N GLY A 91 1.95 3.89 -15.97
CA GLY A 91 1.27 5.10 -16.39
C GLY A 91 1.01 5.12 -17.91
N ILE A 92 -0.24 5.35 -18.28
CA ILE A 92 -0.69 5.49 -19.66
C ILE A 92 -0.78 6.97 -19.99
N VAL A 93 -0.24 7.37 -21.14
CA VAL A 93 -0.31 8.77 -21.60
C VAL A 93 -1.58 8.99 -22.41
N ARG A 94 -2.41 9.92 -21.98
CA ARG A 94 -3.59 10.39 -22.72
C ARG A 94 -3.60 11.92 -22.69
N ASP A 95 -3.78 12.53 -23.86
CA ASP A 95 -3.81 13.99 -24.03
C ASP A 95 -2.59 14.72 -23.41
N GLY A 96 -1.41 14.08 -23.47
CA GLY A 96 -0.15 14.61 -22.94
C GLY A 96 0.03 14.45 -21.43
N VAL A 97 -0.93 13.86 -20.72
CA VAL A 97 -0.84 13.59 -19.27
C VAL A 97 -0.64 12.10 -19.06
N ARG A 98 0.35 11.73 -18.24
CA ARG A 98 0.54 10.34 -17.82
C ARG A 98 -0.33 10.08 -16.59
N THR A 99 -1.09 8.99 -16.61
CA THR A 99 -2.01 8.63 -15.52
C THR A 99 -1.97 7.14 -15.21
N VAL A 100 -2.14 6.78 -13.93
CA VAL A 100 -2.36 5.40 -13.48
C VAL A 100 -3.43 5.37 -12.39
N ALA A 101 -4.27 4.35 -12.37
CA ALA A 101 -5.15 4.09 -11.23
C ALA A 101 -4.40 3.26 -10.19
N VAL A 102 -4.52 3.62 -8.93
CA VAL A 102 -3.97 2.87 -7.80
C VAL A 102 -5.13 2.48 -6.89
N GLU A 103 -5.22 1.19 -6.56
CA GLU A 103 -6.21 0.64 -5.65
C GLU A 103 -5.54 0.02 -4.43
N LEU A 104 -6.25 0.02 -3.30
CA LEU A 104 -5.84 -0.63 -2.07
C LEU A 104 -7.05 -1.23 -1.36
N SER A 105 -6.81 -2.29 -0.58
CA SER A 105 -7.75 -2.79 0.41
C SER A 105 -7.46 -2.08 1.74
N ALA A 106 -8.24 -1.06 2.08
CA ALA A 106 -8.08 -0.30 3.32
C ALA A 106 -8.85 -0.94 4.46
N GLN A 107 -8.17 -1.21 5.58
CA GLN A 107 -8.85 -1.41 6.86
C GLN A 107 -9.65 -0.15 7.21
N GLU A 108 -10.90 -0.30 7.68
CA GLU A 108 -11.77 0.86 7.98
C GLU A 108 -11.12 1.81 9.01
N GLN A 109 -10.31 1.30 9.94
CA GLN A 109 -9.56 2.12 10.90
C GLN A 109 -8.48 3.02 10.26
N ALA A 110 -7.98 2.64 9.09
CA ALA A 110 -6.99 3.41 8.32
C ALA A 110 -7.64 4.27 7.22
N LEU A 111 -8.96 4.19 7.02
CA LEU A 111 -9.63 4.85 5.90
C LEU A 111 -9.40 6.37 5.88
N GLY A 112 -9.54 7.02 7.04
CA GLY A 112 -9.30 8.46 7.15
C GLY A 112 -7.87 8.88 6.80
N PHE A 113 -6.89 7.98 6.95
CA PHE A 113 -5.52 8.23 6.49
C PHE A 113 -5.46 8.26 4.95
N TYR A 114 -6.04 7.27 4.28
CA TYR A 114 -6.06 7.22 2.81
C TYR A 114 -6.91 8.32 2.18
N GLU A 115 -8.05 8.67 2.79
CA GLU A 115 -8.89 9.79 2.36
C GLU A 115 -8.12 11.12 2.35
N ARG A 116 -7.29 11.37 3.37
CA ARG A 116 -6.42 12.56 3.41
C ARG A 116 -5.35 12.56 2.32
N LEU A 117 -4.98 11.39 1.79
CA LEU A 117 -4.06 11.25 0.66
C LEU A 117 -4.75 11.33 -0.71
N GLY A 118 -6.09 11.53 -0.72
CA GLY A 118 -6.88 11.68 -1.93
C GLY A 118 -7.46 10.36 -2.47
N TYR A 119 -7.42 9.28 -1.70
CA TYR A 119 -8.12 8.05 -2.06
C TYR A 119 -9.62 8.19 -1.79
N VAL A 120 -10.42 7.61 -2.67
CA VAL A 120 -11.87 7.53 -2.54
C VAL A 120 -12.27 6.09 -2.24
N ALA A 121 -12.87 5.89 -1.06
CA ALA A 121 -13.36 4.59 -0.63
C ALA A 121 -14.60 4.16 -1.40
N ARG A 122 -14.67 2.89 -1.80
CA ARG A 122 -15.89 2.25 -2.29
C ARG A 122 -16.89 2.07 -1.13
N PRO A 123 -18.21 2.08 -1.40
CA PRO A 123 -19.22 1.94 -0.36
C PRO A 123 -19.29 0.52 0.21
N GLU A 124 -18.93 -0.50 -0.57
CA GLU A 124 -18.96 -1.90 -0.14
C GLU A 124 -17.86 -2.19 0.88
N ARG A 125 -18.25 -2.86 1.97
CA ARG A 125 -17.34 -3.35 3.00
C ARG A 125 -17.32 -4.88 3.01
N TYR A 126 -16.17 -5.44 3.36
CA TYR A 126 -15.98 -6.88 3.50
C TYR A 126 -15.05 -7.20 4.67
N LEU A 127 -15.08 -8.46 5.12
CA LEU A 127 -14.15 -8.96 6.12
C LEU A 127 -12.95 -9.59 5.43
N ASP A 128 -11.77 -9.24 5.91
CA ASP A 128 -10.52 -9.95 5.65
C ASP A 128 -9.79 -10.12 6.98
N GLU A 129 -9.42 -11.35 7.33
CA GLU A 129 -8.81 -11.70 8.62
C GLU A 129 -9.55 -11.14 9.86
N ASN A 130 -10.90 -11.17 9.83
CA ASN A 130 -11.78 -10.60 10.86
C ASN A 130 -11.71 -9.06 11.02
N ILE A 131 -11.04 -8.37 10.10
CA ILE A 131 -10.94 -6.91 10.06
C ILE A 131 -11.83 -6.40 8.93
N TRP A 132 -12.59 -5.35 9.21
CA TRP A 132 -13.41 -4.70 8.19
C TRP A 132 -12.56 -3.88 7.24
N HIS A 133 -12.75 -4.12 5.95
CA HIS A 133 -12.05 -3.45 4.86
C HIS A 133 -13.03 -2.82 3.87
N ARG A 134 -12.51 -1.84 3.13
CA ARG A 134 -13.11 -1.27 1.92
C ARG A 134 -12.02 -1.03 0.90
N ASP A 135 -12.33 -1.27 -0.36
CA ASP A 135 -11.42 -0.85 -1.42
C ASP A 135 -11.40 0.67 -1.51
N ALA A 136 -10.24 1.26 -1.80
CA ALA A 136 -10.13 2.67 -2.09
C ALA A 136 -9.24 2.89 -3.31
N VAL A 137 -9.60 3.87 -4.14
CA VAL A 137 -8.94 4.14 -5.41
C VAL A 137 -8.50 5.60 -5.50
N LYS A 138 -7.36 5.83 -6.15
CA LYS A 138 -6.85 7.15 -6.52
C LYS A 138 -6.32 7.11 -7.95
N ILE A 139 -6.60 8.17 -8.70
CA ILE A 139 -5.93 8.39 -9.99
C ILE A 139 -4.71 9.26 -9.73
N VAL A 140 -3.53 8.71 -10.05
CA VAL A 140 -2.24 9.39 -9.94
C VAL A 140 -1.86 9.93 -11.31
N THR A 141 -1.34 11.16 -11.35
CA THR A 141 -0.97 11.86 -12.59
C THR A 141 0.43 12.44 -12.48
N SER A 142 1.12 12.59 -13.62
CA SER A 142 2.43 13.30 -13.72
C SER A 142 2.32 14.80 -13.51
#